data_AF-A0A2V5MAU6-F1
#
_entry.id   AF-A0A2V5MAU6-F1
#
_cell.length_a   1.000
_cell.length_b   1.000
_cell.length_c   1.000
_cell.angle_alpha   90.00
_cell.angle_beta   90.00
_cell.angle_gamma   90.00
#
_symmetry.space_group_name_H-M   'P 1'
#
loop_
_entity.id
_entity.type
_entity.pdbx_description
1 polymer ?
#
loop_
_entity_poly.entity_id
_entity_poly.type
_entity_poly.pdbx_seq_one_letter_code
_entity_poly.pdbx_strand_id
1 'polypeptide(L)'
;MLLRSRYEHYSPFLNVGYLDTATGHITPIMDQSRTYGWHDSLLLVHDEQSQLSAGGGMLFNTHQDNVNALDLDTLKGFSEPFCQNIHEPQRGEAIGIWTYLLRGQPLPVGKEWLARGTAIYGGGSVIDVPIAIAGDSFYYVPTHEINAGAAVIAYKMQPGGTAGKRSPAPSNPLTDEEWKKVQKLPWDWDTLALGRLNHVLAGLPGKIPGTRQQPLTNEAAEAVAKITDAELDKFIWEAPTVKVEPSKTRLLRDLRSKLSDSVQELISIEWRPLVFPAGKHPEEAYRFFNEPTETLYTLALAYPHLDGTHQRRVKEHVAKLCALGGMLDGGVGQKTYKPSAGEVRSAYDAPPEKFMRLNDGVLRTDLDRLYPLWLWAQASGDWTHLETNWKPLRDLVNQPPNKLEEDCHNGHVAGLIAYCRIARRMNDNAAVGRGVTATRKAMRERLAYEFAHTRGGLIRQVPVLRSVFSRWEHLTPEVGRLCATYSKDTQRHLMDVYVDYHRPTWWLAWNVETMMRNESPLQFPTISAQVFSARALILGESAEQLERFLDLPWCKADEFYIQKIVQTLNAAGETRWE
;
A
#
# COMPACT_ATOMS: atom_id res chain seq x y z
N MET A 1 -26.13 -25.61 -13.77
CA MET A 1 -25.37 -26.89 -13.87
C MET A 1 -24.16 -26.59 -14.74
N LEU A 2 -22.94 -26.51 -14.18
CA LEU A 2 -21.73 -26.15 -14.92
C LEU A 2 -21.27 -27.36 -15.76
N LEU A 3 -21.32 -27.24 -17.08
CA LEU A 3 -20.86 -28.27 -18.01
C LEU A 3 -19.32 -28.29 -18.00
N ARG A 4 -18.71 -29.40 -17.56
CA ARG A 4 -17.26 -29.61 -17.70
C ARG A 4 -16.89 -29.61 -19.19
N SER A 5 -15.98 -28.72 -19.58
CA SER A 5 -15.33 -28.76 -20.89
C SER A 5 -14.64 -30.11 -21.11
N ARG A 6 -14.86 -30.70 -22.29
CA ARG A 6 -14.23 -31.95 -22.73
C ARG A 6 -12.96 -31.72 -23.55
N TYR A 7 -12.45 -30.49 -23.64
CA TYR A 7 -11.25 -30.16 -24.39
C TYR A 7 -10.06 -29.96 -23.45
N GLU A 8 -8.93 -30.59 -23.77
CA GLU A 8 -7.62 -30.45 -23.10
C GLU A 8 -6.99 -29.05 -23.34
N HIS A 9 -7.79 -27.99 -23.22
CA HIS A 9 -7.39 -26.61 -23.42
C HIS A 9 -7.75 -25.76 -22.19
N TYR A 10 -6.94 -24.74 -21.94
CA TYR A 10 -7.08 -23.78 -20.85
C TYR A 10 -8.43 -23.02 -20.84
N SER A 11 -9.17 -23.02 -21.96
CA SER A 11 -10.42 -22.27 -22.14
C SER A 11 -11.63 -23.21 -22.26
N PRO A 12 -12.41 -23.45 -21.18
CA PRO A 12 -13.67 -24.17 -21.27
C PRO A 12 -14.76 -23.28 -21.88
N PHE A 13 -15.07 -23.45 -23.17
CA PHE A 13 -16.04 -22.67 -23.98
C PHE A 13 -17.54 -22.82 -23.58
N LEU A 14 -17.87 -22.97 -22.29
CA LEU A 14 -19.22 -23.32 -21.82
C LEU A 14 -19.76 -22.39 -20.71
N ASN A 15 -19.28 -21.15 -20.64
CA ASN A 15 -19.64 -20.24 -19.54
C ASN A 15 -20.90 -19.39 -19.79
N VAL A 16 -21.42 -19.34 -21.03
CA VAL A 16 -22.59 -18.52 -21.38
C VAL A 16 -23.63 -19.36 -22.12
N GLY A 17 -24.89 -19.25 -21.71
CA GLY A 17 -26.00 -19.96 -22.34
C GLY A 17 -27.33 -19.28 -22.12
N TYR A 18 -28.26 -19.48 -23.05
CA TYR A 18 -29.64 -19.04 -22.96
C TYR A 18 -30.43 -20.00 -22.06
N LEU A 19 -30.97 -19.50 -20.94
CA LEU A 19 -31.90 -20.25 -20.10
C LEU A 19 -33.32 -20.09 -20.64
N ASP A 20 -33.88 -21.18 -21.14
CA ASP A 20 -35.32 -21.29 -21.34
C ASP A 20 -36.00 -21.39 -19.97
N THR A 21 -36.70 -20.34 -19.57
CA THR A 21 -37.35 -20.23 -18.25
C THR A 21 -38.58 -21.12 -18.11
N ALA A 22 -39.15 -21.61 -19.21
CA ALA A 22 -40.30 -22.52 -19.18
C ALA A 22 -39.86 -23.97 -18.96
N THR A 23 -38.74 -24.37 -19.55
CA THR A 23 -38.24 -25.76 -19.48
C THR A 23 -37.06 -25.95 -18.51
N GLY A 24 -36.40 -24.87 -18.11
CA GLY A 24 -35.14 -24.90 -17.38
C GLY A 24 -33.93 -25.34 -18.23
N HIS A 25 -34.11 -25.54 -19.53
CA HIS A 25 -33.04 -25.96 -20.43
C HIS A 25 -32.08 -24.80 -20.71
N ILE A 26 -30.78 -25.07 -20.66
CA ILE A 26 -29.75 -24.08 -20.98
C ILE A 26 -29.14 -24.45 -22.33
N THR A 27 -29.32 -23.59 -23.33
CA THR A 27 -28.70 -23.73 -24.64
C THR A 27 -27.38 -22.95 -24.65
N PRO A 28 -26.21 -23.60 -24.83
CA PRO A 28 -24.93 -22.90 -24.87
C PRO A 28 -24.89 -21.87 -25.99
N ILE A 29 -24.33 -20.69 -25.70
CA ILE A 29 -24.01 -19.68 -26.70
C ILE A 29 -22.53 -19.84 -27.06
N MET A 30 -22.25 -20.12 -28.33
CA MET A 30 -20.90 -20.29 -28.86
C MET A 30 -20.64 -19.28 -29.95
N ASP A 31 -19.54 -18.54 -29.84
CA ASP A 31 -19.08 -17.65 -30.91
C ASP A 31 -18.72 -18.46 -32.16
N GLN A 32 -19.51 -18.29 -33.22
CA GLN A 32 -19.34 -18.98 -34.50
C GLN A 32 -18.21 -18.42 -35.34
N SER A 33 -17.61 -17.28 -34.96
CA SER A 33 -16.46 -16.70 -35.66
C SER A 33 -15.19 -17.54 -35.48
N ARG A 34 -15.09 -18.30 -34.37
CA ARG A 34 -13.92 -19.13 -33.99
C ARG A 34 -12.60 -18.35 -34.00
N THR A 35 -12.62 -17.04 -33.77
CA THR A 35 -11.40 -16.22 -33.74
C THR A 35 -10.66 -16.49 -32.45
N TYR A 36 -9.69 -17.41 -32.43
CA TYR A 36 -8.88 -17.65 -31.23
C TYR A 36 -7.92 -16.48 -31.00
N GLY A 37 -8.18 -15.66 -29.98
CA GLY A 37 -7.27 -14.59 -29.55
C GLY A 37 -7.89 -13.62 -28.53
N TRP A 38 -7.09 -12.69 -28.03
CA TRP A 38 -7.50 -11.63 -27.09
C TRP A 38 -8.67 -10.73 -27.56
N HIS A 39 -9.14 -10.91 -28.79
CA HIS A 39 -10.23 -10.14 -29.41
C HIS A 39 -11.52 -10.96 -29.58
N ASP A 40 -11.54 -12.20 -29.10
CA ASP A 40 -12.71 -13.05 -29.14
C ASP A 40 -13.79 -12.55 -28.16
N SER A 41 -15.02 -12.50 -28.66
CA SER A 41 -16.18 -11.97 -27.94
C SER A 41 -16.46 -12.65 -26.61
N LEU A 42 -16.20 -13.96 -26.51
CA LEU A 42 -16.50 -14.76 -25.32
C LEU A 42 -15.28 -15.46 -24.72
N LEU A 43 -14.13 -15.44 -25.37
CA LEU A 43 -12.90 -16.03 -24.82
C LEU A 43 -12.57 -15.40 -23.47
N LEU A 44 -12.61 -14.08 -23.30
CA LEU A 44 -12.14 -13.49 -22.05
C LEU A 44 -13.05 -13.73 -20.84
N VAL A 45 -14.25 -14.31 -21.01
CA VAL A 45 -15.14 -14.64 -19.87
C VAL A 45 -14.50 -15.64 -18.90
N HIS A 46 -13.47 -16.40 -19.33
CA HIS A 46 -12.76 -17.34 -18.46
C HIS A 46 -11.38 -16.83 -17.99
N ASP A 47 -10.86 -15.76 -18.57
CA ASP A 47 -9.61 -15.15 -18.14
C ASP A 47 -9.97 -13.91 -17.32
N GLU A 48 -9.65 -13.93 -16.02
CA GLU A 48 -9.88 -12.83 -15.08
C GLU A 48 -11.36 -12.45 -14.88
N GLN A 49 -11.64 -11.37 -14.14
CA GLN A 49 -13.02 -10.88 -14.01
C GLN A 49 -13.44 -10.22 -15.31
N SER A 50 -14.57 -10.70 -15.83
CA SER A 50 -15.25 -10.16 -16.99
C SER A 50 -16.72 -9.94 -16.66
N GLN A 51 -17.27 -8.81 -17.06
CA GLN A 51 -18.70 -8.52 -16.92
C GLN A 51 -19.41 -8.70 -18.26
N LEU A 52 -20.52 -9.43 -18.22
CA LEU A 52 -21.43 -9.58 -19.36
C LEU A 52 -22.57 -8.58 -19.24
N SER A 53 -22.81 -7.83 -20.31
CA SER A 53 -23.94 -6.88 -20.42
C SER A 53 -24.67 -7.12 -21.73
N ALA A 54 -26.00 -6.94 -21.75
CA ALA A 54 -26.78 -7.04 -22.98
C ALA A 54 -27.35 -5.67 -23.37
N GLY A 55 -27.34 -5.37 -24.67
CA GLY A 55 -27.90 -4.13 -25.22
C GLY A 55 -28.46 -4.35 -26.62
N GLY A 56 -29.79 -4.38 -26.73
CA GLY A 56 -30.44 -4.78 -27.99
C GLY A 56 -30.08 -6.22 -28.36
N GLY A 57 -29.71 -6.45 -29.62
CA GLY A 57 -29.25 -7.75 -30.13
C GLY A 57 -27.77 -8.05 -29.87
N MET A 58 -27.10 -7.33 -28.95
CA MET A 58 -25.68 -7.54 -28.65
C MET A 58 -25.45 -7.98 -27.21
N LEU A 59 -24.50 -8.90 -27.04
CA LEU A 59 -23.91 -9.27 -25.76
C LEU A 59 -22.48 -8.71 -25.70
N PHE A 60 -22.24 -7.83 -24.75
CA PHE A 60 -20.95 -7.23 -24.46
C PHE A 60 -20.23 -8.04 -23.39
N ASN A 61 -18.93 -8.22 -23.60
CA ASN A 61 -18.01 -8.80 -22.65
C ASN A 61 -16.92 -7.79 -22.35
N THR A 62 -16.96 -7.21 -21.15
CA THR A 62 -15.93 -6.28 -20.69
C THR A 62 -14.88 -7.03 -19.91
N HIS A 63 -13.68 -7.04 -20.46
CA HIS A 63 -12.47 -7.45 -19.78
C HIS A 63 -11.64 -6.20 -19.43
N GLN A 64 -10.71 -6.31 -18.48
CA GLN A 64 -9.85 -5.18 -18.09
C GLN A 64 -9.11 -4.56 -19.30
N ASP A 65 -8.79 -5.38 -20.32
CA ASP A 65 -8.07 -5.00 -21.54
C ASP A 65 -8.96 -4.45 -22.65
N ASN A 66 -10.23 -4.84 -22.70
CA ASN A 66 -11.06 -4.53 -23.86
C ASN A 66 -12.55 -4.74 -23.62
N VAL A 67 -13.34 -4.14 -24.51
CA VAL A 67 -14.78 -4.41 -24.61
C VAL A 67 -15.00 -5.19 -25.89
N ASN A 68 -15.32 -6.48 -25.78
CA ASN A 68 -15.72 -7.29 -26.92
C ASN A 68 -17.24 -7.38 -27.00
N ALA A 69 -17.74 -7.75 -28.16
CA ALA A 69 -19.17 -7.92 -28.38
C ALA A 69 -19.46 -9.14 -29.26
N LEU A 70 -20.63 -9.72 -29.02
CA LEU A 70 -21.23 -10.82 -29.77
C LEU A 70 -22.60 -10.36 -30.26
N ASP A 71 -22.86 -10.54 -31.55
CA ASP A 71 -24.22 -10.41 -32.10
C ASP A 71 -25.03 -11.66 -31.70
N LEU A 72 -26.14 -11.46 -30.98
CA LEU A 72 -26.98 -12.54 -30.45
C LEU A 72 -27.89 -13.17 -31.50
N ASP A 73 -28.15 -12.49 -32.62
CA ASP A 73 -28.96 -13.03 -33.72
C ASP A 73 -28.11 -13.96 -34.60
N THR A 74 -26.87 -13.57 -34.88
CA THR A 74 -25.96 -14.35 -35.74
C THR A 74 -25.00 -15.26 -34.97
N LEU A 75 -24.85 -15.03 -33.66
CA LEU A 75 -23.86 -15.68 -32.79
C LEU A 75 -22.43 -15.52 -33.31
N LYS A 76 -22.12 -14.41 -33.98
CA LYS A 76 -20.76 -14.09 -34.45
C LYS A 76 -20.17 -12.95 -33.64
N GLY A 77 -19.00 -13.18 -33.06
CA GLY A 77 -18.19 -12.15 -32.45
C GLY A 77 -17.75 -11.11 -33.47
N PHE A 78 -17.58 -9.87 -33.02
CA PHE A 78 -16.95 -8.83 -33.83
C PHE A 78 -15.44 -9.11 -33.95
N SER A 79 -14.87 -8.82 -35.12
CA SER A 79 -13.46 -9.16 -35.43
C SER A 79 -12.43 -8.31 -34.66
N GLU A 80 -12.88 -7.22 -34.05
CA GLU A 80 -12.07 -6.31 -33.24
C GLU A 80 -12.88 -5.91 -32.01
N PRO A 81 -12.22 -5.67 -30.86
CA PRO A 81 -12.88 -5.11 -29.69
C PRO A 81 -13.42 -3.71 -30.00
N PHE A 82 -14.56 -3.37 -29.42
CA PHE A 82 -15.14 -2.03 -29.50
C PHE A 82 -14.30 -1.01 -28.74
N CYS A 83 -13.57 -1.43 -27.71
CA CYS A 83 -12.59 -0.61 -27.01
C CYS A 83 -11.37 -1.42 -26.64
N GLN A 84 -10.19 -0.80 -26.79
CA GLN A 84 -8.92 -1.33 -26.27
C GLN A 84 -8.49 -0.44 -25.10
N ASN A 85 -8.54 -0.98 -23.90
CA ASN A 85 -7.78 -0.42 -22.79
C ASN A 85 -6.31 -0.78 -23.04
N ILE A 86 -5.42 0.19 -22.93
CA ILE A 86 -4.01 -0.05 -23.24
C ILE A 86 -3.28 -0.36 -21.95
N HIS A 87 -2.74 -1.58 -21.89
CA HIS A 87 -2.02 -2.14 -20.76
C HIS A 87 -0.67 -1.47 -20.52
N GLU A 88 0.04 -1.17 -21.61
CA GLU A 88 1.40 -0.66 -21.55
C GLU A 88 1.62 0.29 -22.74
N PRO A 89 2.09 1.53 -22.51
CA PRO A 89 2.42 2.43 -23.59
C PRO A 89 3.61 1.87 -24.37
N GLN A 90 3.70 2.09 -25.68
CA GLN A 90 4.93 1.79 -26.40
C GLN A 90 6.04 2.77 -26.01
N ARG A 91 7.30 2.40 -26.25
CA ARG A 91 8.44 3.32 -26.03
C ARG A 91 8.24 4.61 -26.82
N GLY A 92 8.28 5.75 -26.12
CA GLY A 92 8.10 7.08 -26.72
C GLY A 92 6.64 7.52 -26.90
N GLU A 93 5.67 6.61 -26.78
CA GLU A 93 4.24 6.94 -26.93
C GLU A 93 3.79 7.95 -25.88
N ALA A 94 4.35 7.86 -24.66
CA ALA A 94 4.08 8.79 -23.59
C ALA A 94 4.36 10.26 -23.94
N ILE A 95 5.49 10.49 -24.62
CA ILE A 95 5.94 11.82 -25.05
C ILE A 95 4.97 12.40 -26.06
N GLY A 96 4.52 11.57 -27.00
CA GLY A 96 3.53 11.98 -27.99
C GLY A 96 2.23 12.44 -27.33
N ILE A 97 1.74 11.68 -26.35
CA ILE A 97 0.48 11.99 -25.65
C ILE A 97 0.59 13.32 -24.90
N TRP A 98 1.70 13.56 -24.21
CA TRP A 98 1.92 14.85 -23.53
C TRP A 98 2.04 16.01 -24.48
N THR A 99 2.65 15.78 -25.65
CA THR A 99 2.72 16.78 -26.69
C THR A 99 1.32 17.19 -27.15
N TYR A 100 0.43 16.23 -27.34
CA TYR A 100 -0.96 16.51 -27.70
C TYR A 100 -1.68 17.28 -26.59
N LEU A 101 -1.53 16.84 -25.33
CA LEU A 101 -2.12 17.50 -24.17
C LEU A 101 -1.66 18.96 -24.05
N LEU A 102 -0.35 19.21 -24.11
CA LEU A 102 0.23 20.54 -23.94
C LEU A 102 -0.08 21.49 -25.10
N ARG A 103 -0.35 20.96 -26.29
CA ARG A 103 -0.72 21.71 -27.50
C ARG A 103 -2.24 21.85 -27.69
N GLY A 104 -3.05 21.36 -26.74
CA GLY A 104 -4.51 21.41 -26.83
C GLY A 104 -5.08 20.57 -27.96
N GLN A 105 -4.37 19.51 -28.38
CA GLN A 105 -4.82 18.59 -29.42
C GLN A 105 -5.70 17.49 -28.80
N PRO A 106 -6.74 17.01 -29.51
CA PRO A 106 -7.55 15.89 -29.04
C PRO A 106 -6.67 14.67 -28.77
N LEU A 107 -6.82 14.07 -27.58
CA LEU A 107 -6.08 12.85 -27.25
C LEU A 107 -6.57 11.68 -28.12
N PRO A 108 -5.67 10.80 -28.58
CA PRO A 108 -6.09 9.56 -29.21
C PRO A 108 -6.95 8.73 -28.26
N VAL A 109 -7.98 8.10 -28.82
CA VAL A 109 -8.83 7.15 -28.10
C VAL A 109 -8.00 6.04 -27.45
N GLY A 110 -8.23 5.78 -26.16
CA GLY A 110 -7.53 4.76 -25.37
C GLY A 110 -6.17 5.24 -24.80
N LYS A 111 -5.83 6.52 -24.94
CA LYS A 111 -4.59 7.15 -24.45
C LYS A 111 -4.82 8.22 -23.38
N GLU A 112 -6.05 8.34 -22.89
CA GLU A 112 -6.49 9.35 -21.93
C GLU A 112 -5.82 9.17 -20.56
N TRP A 113 -5.53 7.93 -20.19
CA TRP A 113 -4.94 7.55 -18.91
C TRP A 113 -3.59 8.20 -18.62
N LEU A 114 -2.77 8.49 -19.64
CA LEU A 114 -1.48 9.11 -19.41
C LEU A 114 -1.56 10.64 -19.27
N ALA A 115 -2.66 11.29 -19.71
CA ALA A 115 -2.81 12.73 -19.51
C ALA A 115 -2.92 13.12 -18.02
N ARG A 116 -3.23 12.13 -17.16
CA ARG A 116 -3.52 12.33 -15.74
C ARG A 116 -2.35 12.03 -14.85
N GLY A 117 -1.13 11.85 -15.33
CA GLY A 117 -0.02 11.53 -14.43
C GLY A 117 0.04 10.05 -14.02
N THR A 118 -1.02 9.29 -14.30
CA THR A 118 -1.26 7.94 -13.79
C THR A 118 -0.51 6.93 -14.64
N ALA A 119 0.51 6.34 -14.03
CA ALA A 119 1.18 5.13 -14.51
C ALA A 119 0.49 3.87 -13.96
N ILE A 120 -0.83 3.93 -13.70
CA ILE A 120 -1.53 2.81 -13.09
C ILE A 120 -1.69 1.74 -14.17
N TYR A 121 -0.81 0.74 -14.10
CA TYR A 121 -1.04 -0.54 -14.75
C TYR A 121 -2.39 -1.09 -14.25
N GLY A 122 -3.36 -1.14 -15.14
CA GLY A 122 -4.74 -1.58 -14.88
C GLY A 122 -4.94 -3.09 -14.92
N GLY A 123 -3.89 -3.89 -14.74
CA GLY A 123 -4.01 -5.36 -14.68
C GLY A 123 -4.56 -5.87 -13.35
N GLY A 124 -5.42 -5.09 -12.69
CA GLY A 124 -6.16 -5.54 -11.52
C GLY A 124 -7.36 -6.32 -12.03
N SER A 125 -7.22 -7.63 -12.08
CA SER A 125 -8.20 -8.63 -12.57
C SER A 125 -9.57 -8.61 -11.89
N VAL A 126 -9.88 -7.59 -11.07
CA VAL A 126 -10.95 -7.62 -10.07
C VAL A 126 -11.90 -6.41 -10.07
N ILE A 127 -12.07 -5.75 -11.22
CA ILE A 127 -13.08 -4.71 -11.32
C ILE A 127 -13.90 -4.88 -12.59
N ASP A 128 -15.16 -5.25 -12.39
CA ASP A 128 -16.20 -5.22 -13.41
C ASP A 128 -16.38 -3.80 -13.93
N VAL A 129 -16.33 -3.66 -15.25
CA VAL A 129 -16.48 -2.39 -15.94
C VAL A 129 -17.94 -2.25 -16.36
N PRO A 130 -18.77 -1.45 -15.64
CA PRO A 130 -20.16 -1.30 -16.02
C PRO A 130 -20.24 -0.62 -17.40
N ILE A 131 -20.96 -1.25 -18.32
CA ILE A 131 -21.40 -0.61 -19.56
C ILE A 131 -22.82 -0.09 -19.37
N ALA A 132 -23.03 1.18 -19.68
CA ALA A 132 -24.36 1.74 -19.91
C ALA A 132 -24.54 2.02 -21.40
N ILE A 133 -25.74 1.76 -21.93
CA ILE A 133 -26.06 2.00 -23.34
C ILE A 133 -27.24 2.96 -23.39
N ALA A 134 -27.08 4.06 -24.13
CA ALA A 134 -28.14 5.03 -24.36
C ALA A 134 -28.10 5.50 -25.82
N GLY A 135 -29.15 5.17 -26.58
CA GLY A 135 -29.21 5.47 -28.02
C GLY A 135 -28.10 4.77 -28.81
N ASP A 136 -27.31 5.55 -29.54
CA ASP A 136 -26.15 5.10 -30.33
C ASP A 136 -24.82 5.21 -29.56
N SER A 137 -24.88 5.41 -28.25
CA SER A 137 -23.70 5.62 -27.40
C SER A 137 -23.59 4.54 -26.34
N PHE A 138 -22.37 4.08 -26.07
CA PHE A 138 -22.05 3.22 -24.95
C PHE A 138 -21.03 3.91 -24.05
N TYR A 139 -21.24 3.79 -22.75
CA TYR A 139 -20.44 4.42 -21.71
C TYR A 139 -19.77 3.30 -20.95
N TYR A 140 -18.46 3.39 -20.74
CA TYR A 140 -17.75 2.44 -19.91
C TYR A 140 -16.69 3.15 -19.07
N VAL A 141 -16.35 2.56 -17.93
CA VAL A 141 -15.31 3.08 -17.04
C VAL A 141 -14.12 2.12 -17.14
N PRO A 142 -13.01 2.49 -17.81
CA PRO A 142 -11.85 1.60 -17.88
C PRO A 142 -11.38 1.19 -16.48
N THR A 143 -10.97 -0.07 -16.30
CA THR A 143 -10.52 -0.61 -15.01
C THR A 143 -9.42 0.24 -14.36
N HIS A 144 -8.48 0.77 -15.14
CA HIS A 144 -7.42 1.66 -14.64
C HIS A 144 -7.95 3.01 -14.14
N GLU A 145 -9.06 3.52 -14.69
CA GLU A 145 -9.69 4.77 -14.23
C GLU A 145 -10.42 4.57 -12.89
N ILE A 146 -10.90 3.36 -12.59
CA ILE A 146 -11.54 3.07 -11.30
C ILE A 146 -10.51 3.16 -10.16
N ASN A 147 -9.29 2.68 -10.40
CA ASN A 147 -8.18 2.75 -9.44
C ASN A 147 -7.69 4.18 -9.16
N ALA A 148 -7.87 5.10 -10.12
CA ALA A 148 -7.41 6.50 -10.04
C ALA A 148 -8.48 7.48 -9.49
N GLY A 149 -9.69 7.02 -9.14
CA GLY A 149 -10.77 7.93 -8.72
C GLY A 149 -11.66 8.44 -9.85
N ALA A 150 -11.99 7.56 -10.80
CA ALA A 150 -13.06 7.58 -11.81
C ALA A 150 -13.14 8.79 -12.75
N ALA A 151 -12.83 8.57 -14.03
CA ALA A 151 -13.57 9.19 -15.11
C ALA A 151 -14.36 8.17 -15.92
N VAL A 152 -15.60 8.53 -16.22
CA VAL A 152 -16.43 7.83 -17.19
C VAL A 152 -15.96 8.25 -18.58
N ILE A 153 -15.56 7.28 -19.42
CA ILE A 153 -15.29 7.57 -20.82
C ILE A 153 -16.54 7.22 -21.63
N ALA A 154 -17.09 8.23 -22.30
CA ALA A 154 -18.24 8.07 -23.17
C ALA A 154 -17.76 7.84 -24.60
N TYR A 155 -18.13 6.70 -25.18
CA TYR A 155 -17.86 6.41 -26.59
C TYR A 155 -19.15 6.41 -27.39
N LYS A 156 -19.17 7.22 -28.44
CA LYS A 156 -20.24 7.18 -29.42
C LYS A 156 -19.94 6.09 -30.44
N MET A 157 -20.86 5.14 -30.60
CA MET A 157 -20.75 4.09 -31.61
C MET A 157 -20.92 4.72 -32.99
N GLN A 158 -20.04 4.39 -33.94
CA GLN A 158 -20.25 4.80 -35.32
C GLN A 158 -21.33 3.91 -35.96
N PRO A 159 -22.05 4.38 -37.00
CA PRO A 159 -23.10 3.59 -37.66
C PRO A 159 -22.68 2.20 -38.16
N GLY A 160 -21.37 1.97 -38.36
CA GLY A 160 -20.81 0.67 -38.74
C GLY A 160 -20.47 -0.26 -37.57
N GLY A 161 -20.91 0.03 -36.34
CA GLY A 161 -20.62 -0.78 -35.15
C GLY A 161 -19.16 -0.69 -34.67
N THR A 162 -18.40 0.28 -35.17
CA THR A 162 -17.03 0.53 -34.70
C THR A 162 -17.03 1.64 -33.68
N ALA A 163 -16.40 1.41 -32.54
CA ALA A 163 -16.00 2.46 -31.62
C ALA A 163 -14.47 2.52 -31.57
N GLY A 164 -13.92 3.73 -31.50
CA GLY A 164 -12.54 3.94 -31.07
C GLY A 164 -11.44 3.11 -31.76
N LYS A 165 -11.26 3.21 -33.08
CA LYS A 165 -10.08 2.60 -33.72
C LYS A 165 -8.81 3.17 -33.11
N ARG A 166 -7.86 2.28 -32.80
CA ARG A 166 -6.54 2.67 -32.31
C ARG A 166 -5.93 3.66 -33.30
N SER A 167 -5.70 4.88 -32.84
CA SER A 167 -4.99 5.88 -33.63
C SER A 167 -3.48 5.69 -33.47
N PRO A 168 -2.67 6.03 -34.48
CA PRO A 168 -1.22 5.99 -34.36
C PRO A 168 -0.74 6.79 -33.15
N ALA A 169 0.25 6.26 -32.44
CA ALA A 169 0.89 6.99 -31.38
C ALA A 169 1.47 8.31 -31.94
N PRO A 170 1.20 9.45 -31.32
CA PRO A 170 1.89 10.66 -31.71
C PRO A 170 3.39 10.53 -31.54
N SER A 171 4.15 11.01 -32.54
CA SER A 171 5.61 10.88 -32.60
C SER A 171 6.35 12.20 -32.42
N ASN A 172 5.61 13.29 -32.21
CA ASN A 172 6.20 14.62 -32.04
C ASN A 172 7.04 14.67 -30.76
N PRO A 173 8.30 15.13 -30.82
CA PRO A 173 9.08 15.35 -29.63
C PRO A 173 8.54 16.57 -28.84
N LEU A 174 8.76 16.55 -27.52
CA LEU A 174 8.56 17.72 -26.67
C LEU A 174 9.64 18.77 -26.96
N THR A 175 9.25 20.04 -26.96
CA THR A 175 10.21 21.14 -26.84
C THR A 175 10.78 21.21 -25.42
N ASP A 176 11.88 21.94 -25.22
CA ASP A 176 12.45 22.16 -23.88
C ASP A 176 11.47 22.84 -22.92
N GLU A 177 10.63 23.75 -23.43
CA GLU A 177 9.60 24.42 -22.65
C GLU A 177 8.47 23.46 -22.26
N GLU A 178 8.02 22.63 -23.20
CA GLU A 178 7.02 21.59 -22.95
C GLU A 178 7.55 20.56 -21.94
N TRP A 179 8.81 20.16 -22.06
CA TRP A 179 9.45 19.27 -21.11
C TRP A 179 9.48 19.85 -19.69
N LYS A 180 9.84 21.12 -19.53
CA LYS A 180 9.76 21.83 -18.24
C LYS A 180 8.33 21.88 -17.68
N LYS A 181 7.31 21.92 -18.52
CA LYS A 181 5.90 21.82 -18.08
C LYS A 181 5.57 20.41 -17.62
N VAL A 182 5.95 19.38 -18.38
CA VAL A 182 5.76 17.97 -17.99
C VAL A 182 6.37 17.67 -16.62
N GLN A 183 7.59 18.16 -16.38
CA GLN A 183 8.30 17.98 -15.10
C GLN A 183 7.59 18.57 -13.87
N LYS A 184 6.60 19.45 -14.06
CA LYS A 184 5.83 20.09 -12.99
C LYS A 184 4.46 19.44 -12.76
N LEU A 185 4.04 18.53 -13.62
CA LEU A 185 2.79 17.80 -13.45
C LEU A 185 2.92 16.78 -12.30
N PRO A 186 1.79 16.40 -11.65
CA PRO A 186 1.78 15.50 -10.49
C PRO A 186 2.02 14.04 -10.90
N TRP A 187 3.26 13.71 -11.22
CA TRP A 187 3.65 12.36 -11.67
C TRP A 187 4.02 11.44 -10.52
N ASP A 188 3.52 10.21 -10.58
CA ASP A 188 4.11 9.08 -9.86
C ASP A 188 5.32 8.54 -10.63
N TRP A 189 6.48 9.15 -10.38
CA TRP A 189 7.73 8.77 -11.01
C TRP A 189 8.24 7.39 -10.57
N ASP A 190 7.82 6.89 -9.41
CA ASP A 190 8.32 5.59 -8.96
C ASP A 190 7.63 4.45 -9.68
N THR A 191 6.32 4.54 -9.87
CA THR A 191 5.53 3.56 -10.61
C THR A 191 6.00 3.48 -12.06
N LEU A 192 6.30 4.64 -12.69
CA LEU A 192 6.93 4.65 -14.02
C LEU A 192 8.30 3.97 -14.05
N ALA A 193 9.02 3.90 -12.93
CA ALA A 193 10.31 3.25 -12.82
C ALA A 193 10.22 1.76 -12.43
N LEU A 194 9.02 1.23 -12.18
CA LEU A 194 8.82 -0.19 -11.89
C LEU A 194 8.80 -1.02 -13.18
N GLY A 195 9.29 -2.26 -13.06
CA GLY A 195 9.37 -3.31 -14.08
C GLY A 195 8.88 -2.93 -15.49
N ARG A 196 7.61 -3.24 -15.77
CA ARG A 196 7.01 -3.14 -17.10
C ARG A 196 6.85 -1.72 -17.66
N LEU A 197 7.06 -0.67 -16.86
CA LEU A 197 6.88 0.73 -17.32
C LEU A 197 8.21 1.48 -17.46
N ASN A 198 9.35 0.89 -17.07
CA ASN A 198 10.64 1.57 -17.10
C ASN A 198 11.07 2.03 -18.52
N HIS A 199 10.56 1.38 -19.58
CA HIS A 199 10.81 1.83 -20.95
C HIS A 199 10.16 3.18 -21.27
N VAL A 200 9.13 3.60 -20.52
CA VAL A 200 8.55 4.94 -20.59
C VAL A 200 9.58 5.97 -20.16
N LEU A 201 10.23 5.74 -19.02
CA LEU A 201 11.27 6.64 -18.52
C LEU A 201 12.49 6.68 -19.45
N ALA A 202 12.86 5.54 -20.04
CA ALA A 202 13.92 5.45 -21.04
C ALA A 202 13.61 6.18 -22.37
N GLY A 203 12.35 6.59 -22.58
CA GLY A 203 11.94 7.42 -23.70
C GLY A 203 12.11 8.92 -23.45
N LEU A 204 12.17 9.37 -22.20
CA LEU A 204 12.09 10.79 -21.83
C LEU A 204 13.29 11.63 -22.34
N PRO A 205 13.09 12.94 -22.62
CA PRO A 205 14.19 13.83 -23.03
C PRO A 205 15.31 13.96 -22.00
N GLY A 206 15.04 13.68 -20.73
CA GLY A 206 16.02 13.68 -19.66
C GLY A 206 15.51 12.98 -18.41
N LYS A 207 16.41 12.83 -17.43
CA LYS A 207 16.05 12.33 -16.10
C LYS A 207 15.37 13.42 -15.27
N ILE A 208 14.64 13.00 -14.23
CA ILE A 208 13.93 13.90 -13.33
C ILE A 208 14.74 14.07 -12.04
N PRO A 209 15.24 15.29 -11.74
CA PRO A 209 15.95 15.54 -10.48
C PRO A 209 15.05 15.27 -9.27
N GLY A 210 15.63 14.70 -8.21
CA GLY A 210 14.89 14.33 -6.99
C GLY A 210 14.12 13.01 -7.09
N THR A 211 14.33 12.24 -8.16
CA THR A 211 13.78 10.87 -8.29
C THR A 211 14.88 9.83 -8.11
N ARG A 212 14.53 8.54 -8.08
CA ARG A 212 15.50 7.44 -8.00
C ARG A 212 16.52 7.41 -9.15
N GLN A 213 16.13 7.90 -10.34
CA GLN A 213 17.02 7.91 -11.51
C GLN A 213 18.07 9.03 -11.47
N GLN A 214 17.79 10.11 -10.72
CA GLN A 214 18.64 11.28 -10.56
C GLN A 214 18.45 11.90 -9.17
N PRO A 215 18.97 11.26 -8.12
CA PRO A 215 18.94 11.82 -6.77
C PRO A 215 19.79 13.10 -6.67
N LEU A 216 19.37 14.03 -5.80
CA LEU A 216 20.06 15.28 -5.47
C LEU A 216 21.13 15.05 -4.39
N THR A 217 22.08 14.15 -4.65
CA THR A 217 23.00 13.64 -3.63
C THR A 217 23.90 14.73 -3.03
N ASN A 218 24.36 15.68 -3.85
CA ASN A 218 25.26 16.75 -3.39
C ASN A 218 24.50 17.76 -2.53
N GLU A 219 23.33 18.19 -2.99
CA GLU A 219 22.43 19.09 -2.27
C GLU A 219 21.97 18.47 -0.95
N ALA A 220 21.71 17.15 -0.95
CA ALA A 220 21.40 16.40 0.26
C ALA A 220 22.55 16.39 1.26
N ALA A 221 23.78 16.14 0.80
CA ALA A 221 24.96 16.16 1.66
C ALA A 221 25.19 17.55 2.27
N GLU A 222 25.05 18.62 1.48
CA GLU A 222 25.14 20.00 1.95
C GLU A 222 24.04 20.36 2.96
N ALA A 223 22.80 19.91 2.73
CA ALA A 223 21.69 20.13 3.65
C ALA A 223 21.91 19.40 4.98
N VAL A 224 22.34 18.13 4.95
CA VAL A 224 22.63 17.34 6.15
C VAL A 224 23.80 17.91 6.95
N ALA A 225 24.85 18.41 6.28
CA ALA A 225 26.02 18.99 6.93
C ALA A 225 25.70 20.25 7.76
N LYS A 226 24.59 20.94 7.46
CA LYS A 226 24.13 22.12 8.21
C LYS A 226 23.41 21.77 9.51
N ILE A 227 22.98 20.51 9.67
CA ILE A 227 22.23 20.06 10.84
C ILE A 227 23.22 19.72 11.95
N THR A 228 23.17 20.44 13.06
CA THR A 228 24.10 20.21 14.18
C THR A 228 23.76 18.94 14.96
N ASP A 229 24.75 18.38 15.64
CA ASP A 229 24.53 17.23 16.53
C ASP A 229 23.55 17.54 17.67
N ALA A 230 23.58 18.79 18.19
CA ALA A 230 22.69 19.23 19.26
C ALA A 230 21.22 19.30 18.82
N GLU A 231 20.95 19.57 17.54
CA GLU A 231 19.59 19.46 17.01
C GLU A 231 19.12 18.00 16.93
N LEU A 232 19.99 17.10 16.46
CA LEU A 232 19.67 15.67 16.39
C LEU A 232 19.42 15.05 17.77
N ASP A 233 20.16 15.48 18.79
CA ASP A 233 20.03 14.98 20.15
C ASP A 233 18.62 15.15 20.73
N LYS A 234 17.87 16.18 20.32
CA LYS A 234 16.49 16.38 20.75
C LYS A 234 15.60 15.20 20.35
N PHE A 235 15.78 14.67 19.14
CA PHE A 235 15.05 13.50 18.65
C PHE A 235 15.49 12.20 19.35
N ILE A 236 16.73 12.15 19.86
CA ILE A 236 17.23 11.01 20.63
C ILE A 236 16.62 11.02 22.03
N TRP A 237 16.54 12.18 22.68
CA TRP A 237 16.25 12.23 24.12
C TRP A 237 14.80 12.55 24.48
N GLU A 238 14.09 13.30 23.63
CA GLU A 238 12.70 13.70 23.89
C GLU A 238 11.73 12.64 23.36
N ALA A 239 10.78 12.21 24.19
CA ALA A 239 9.70 11.30 23.81
C ALA A 239 8.36 12.05 23.76
N PRO A 240 7.42 11.64 22.89
CA PRO A 240 6.12 12.27 22.85
C PRO A 240 5.31 11.90 24.10
N THR A 241 4.75 12.91 24.76
CA THR A 241 3.71 12.76 25.78
C THR A 241 2.46 13.43 25.26
N VAL A 242 1.38 12.67 25.12
CA VAL A 242 0.12 13.20 24.58
C VAL A 242 -0.91 13.34 25.70
N LYS A 243 -1.39 14.57 25.89
CA LYS A 243 -2.49 14.85 26.82
C LYS A 243 -3.79 14.94 26.04
N VAL A 244 -4.61 13.90 26.16
CA VAL A 244 -5.95 13.86 25.56
C VAL A 244 -7.00 14.13 26.64
N GLU A 245 -7.61 15.31 26.59
CA GLU A 245 -8.70 15.69 27.49
C GLU A 245 -9.89 14.73 27.35
N PRO A 246 -10.31 14.01 28.42
CA PRO A 246 -11.26 12.89 28.33
C PRO A 246 -12.68 13.21 27.81
N SER A 247 -13.06 14.49 27.72
CA SER A 247 -14.46 14.90 27.66
C SER A 247 -14.87 15.80 26.49
N LYS A 248 -13.98 16.10 25.53
CA LYS A 248 -14.25 17.19 24.58
C LYS A 248 -15.28 16.89 23.50
N THR A 249 -15.35 15.67 22.94
CA THR A 249 -16.25 15.37 21.81
C THR A 249 -16.82 13.95 21.84
N ARG A 250 -17.96 13.74 21.16
CA ARG A 250 -18.54 12.40 20.94
C ARG A 250 -17.56 11.48 20.21
N LEU A 251 -16.89 12.02 19.19
CA LEU A 251 -15.87 11.31 18.40
C LEU A 251 -14.82 10.63 19.29
N LEU A 252 -14.24 11.36 20.26
CA LEU A 252 -13.19 10.79 21.13
C LEU A 252 -13.70 9.69 22.05
N ARG A 253 -14.95 9.78 22.51
CA ARG A 253 -15.56 8.71 23.31
C ARG A 253 -15.77 7.45 22.46
N ASP A 254 -16.28 7.63 21.24
CA ASP A 254 -16.53 6.52 20.32
C ASP A 254 -15.21 5.84 19.92
N LEU A 255 -14.15 6.62 19.65
CA LEU A 255 -12.81 6.09 19.36
C LEU A 255 -12.18 5.34 20.55
N ARG A 256 -12.33 5.84 21.79
CA ARG A 256 -11.84 5.14 22.97
C ARG A 256 -12.58 3.82 23.22
N SER A 257 -13.90 3.79 22.99
CA SER A 257 -14.66 2.54 23.05
C SER A 257 -14.14 1.53 22.04
N LYS A 258 -14.03 1.95 20.76
CA LYS A 258 -13.47 1.11 19.68
C LYS A 258 -12.07 0.61 20.02
N LEU A 259 -11.22 1.47 20.59
CA LEU A 259 -9.87 1.10 21.03
C LEU A 259 -9.91 0.00 22.09
N SER A 260 -10.68 0.20 23.16
CA SER A 260 -10.83 -0.79 24.23
C SER A 260 -11.33 -2.12 23.70
N ASP A 261 -12.37 -2.12 22.85
CA ASP A 261 -12.94 -3.33 22.26
C ASP A 261 -11.92 -4.07 21.37
N SER A 262 -11.15 -3.33 20.58
CA SER A 262 -10.16 -3.90 19.65
C SER A 262 -8.94 -4.45 20.39
N VAL A 263 -8.45 -3.74 21.40
CA VAL A 263 -7.38 -4.24 22.29
C VAL A 263 -7.86 -5.47 23.07
N GLN A 264 -9.10 -5.43 23.54
CA GLN A 264 -9.70 -6.55 24.25
C GLN A 264 -9.78 -7.80 23.37
N GLU A 265 -10.17 -7.66 22.11
CA GLU A 265 -10.12 -8.76 21.13
C GLU A 265 -8.68 -9.28 20.94
N LEU A 266 -7.71 -8.39 20.72
CA LEU A 266 -6.30 -8.73 20.50
C LEU A 266 -5.71 -9.57 21.64
N ILE A 267 -6.00 -9.25 22.91
CA ILE A 267 -5.44 -9.97 24.06
C ILE A 267 -6.31 -11.12 24.58
N SER A 268 -7.48 -11.36 23.98
CA SER A 268 -8.46 -12.33 24.48
C SER A 268 -8.02 -13.79 24.32
N ILE A 269 -7.28 -14.07 23.25
CA ILE A 269 -6.82 -15.39 22.87
C ILE A 269 -5.48 -15.26 22.12
N GLU A 270 -4.77 -16.37 21.97
CA GLU A 270 -3.65 -16.42 21.03
C GLU A 270 -4.22 -16.39 19.61
N TRP A 271 -3.75 -15.45 18.79
CA TRP A 271 -4.17 -15.31 17.42
C TRP A 271 -3.02 -15.64 16.48
N ARG A 272 -3.29 -16.48 15.48
CA ARG A 272 -2.29 -16.78 14.45
C ARG A 272 -2.07 -15.59 13.52
N PRO A 273 -0.93 -15.51 12.80
CA PRO A 273 -0.71 -14.48 11.80
C PRO A 273 -1.80 -14.44 10.73
N LEU A 274 -2.11 -13.26 10.21
CA LEU A 274 -3.03 -13.13 9.07
C LEU A 274 -2.34 -13.63 7.81
N VAL A 275 -2.89 -14.67 7.17
CA VAL A 275 -2.47 -15.12 5.84
C VAL A 275 -3.33 -14.42 4.79
N PHE A 276 -2.70 -13.55 4.00
CA PHE A 276 -3.35 -12.72 2.99
C PHE A 276 -2.98 -13.19 1.57
N PRO A 277 -3.95 -13.62 0.74
CA PRO A 277 -3.66 -14.14 -0.59
C PRO A 277 -3.11 -13.05 -1.51
N ALA A 278 -2.09 -13.39 -2.31
CA ALA A 278 -1.39 -12.42 -3.14
C ALA A 278 -2.04 -12.16 -4.53
N GLY A 279 -3.13 -12.83 -4.88
CA GLY A 279 -3.85 -12.64 -6.16
C GLY A 279 -3.93 -13.90 -7.03
N LYS A 280 -4.04 -13.70 -8.37
CA LYS A 280 -4.30 -14.76 -9.38
C LYS A 280 -3.28 -15.90 -9.38
N HIS A 281 -2.06 -15.67 -8.90
CA HIS A 281 -1.08 -16.73 -8.69
C HIS A 281 -1.34 -17.42 -7.34
N PRO A 282 -1.96 -18.62 -7.30
CA PRO A 282 -2.29 -19.32 -6.05
C PRO A 282 -1.06 -19.69 -5.23
N GLU A 283 0.13 -19.53 -5.80
CA GLU A 283 1.40 -19.85 -5.17
C GLU A 283 1.93 -18.73 -4.26
N GLU A 284 1.27 -17.60 -4.04
CA GLU A 284 1.81 -16.59 -3.12
C GLU A 284 0.77 -16.05 -2.15
N ALA A 285 1.18 -15.95 -0.88
CA ALA A 285 0.42 -15.30 0.18
C ALA A 285 1.39 -14.68 1.18
N TYR A 286 0.93 -13.63 1.88
CA TYR A 286 1.75 -12.90 2.85
C TYR A 286 1.23 -13.11 4.25
N ARG A 287 2.15 -13.24 5.20
CA ARG A 287 1.85 -13.26 6.63
C ARG A 287 2.02 -11.85 7.20
N PHE A 288 0.93 -11.32 7.73
CA PHE A 288 0.90 -10.09 8.53
C PHE A 288 0.67 -10.43 10.01
N PHE A 289 1.03 -9.51 10.90
CA PHE A 289 0.94 -9.72 12.35
C PHE A 289 1.69 -10.97 12.82
N ASN A 290 2.81 -11.29 12.13
CA ASN A 290 3.63 -12.44 12.48
C ASN A 290 4.71 -12.09 13.49
N GLU A 291 4.95 -10.81 13.80
CA GLU A 291 6.14 -10.33 14.49
C GLU A 291 5.75 -9.93 15.91
N PRO A 292 6.19 -10.65 16.97
CA PRO A 292 5.69 -10.41 18.34
C PRO A 292 5.90 -9.00 18.89
N THR A 293 6.92 -8.27 18.44
CA THR A 293 7.14 -6.89 18.85
C THR A 293 6.25 -5.88 18.13
N GLU A 294 5.59 -6.25 17.02
CA GLU A 294 4.50 -5.46 16.43
C GLU A 294 3.26 -5.47 17.34
N THR A 295 2.91 -6.64 17.88
CA THR A 295 1.87 -6.77 18.90
C THR A 295 2.24 -5.94 20.15
N LEU A 296 3.49 -6.02 20.61
CA LEU A 296 3.97 -5.20 21.73
C LEU A 296 3.90 -3.70 21.43
N TYR A 297 4.33 -3.27 20.24
CA TYR A 297 4.27 -1.88 19.79
C TYR A 297 2.84 -1.35 19.82
N THR A 298 1.91 -2.12 19.27
CA THR A 298 0.48 -1.83 19.25
C THR A 298 -0.08 -1.66 20.66
N LEU A 299 0.24 -2.59 21.57
CA LEU A 299 -0.21 -2.52 22.95
C LEU A 299 0.41 -1.35 23.71
N ALA A 300 1.71 -1.06 23.48
CA ALA A 300 2.40 0.05 24.11
C ALA A 300 1.84 1.41 23.67
N LEU A 301 1.48 1.56 22.39
CA LEU A 301 0.78 2.73 21.87
C LEU A 301 -0.61 2.89 22.48
N ALA A 302 -1.38 1.81 22.59
CA ALA A 302 -2.74 1.86 23.12
C ALA A 302 -2.79 2.10 24.63
N TYR A 303 -1.82 1.57 25.38
CA TYR A 303 -1.83 1.51 26.84
C TYR A 303 -2.21 2.83 27.55
N PRO A 304 -1.67 4.02 27.19
CA PRO A 304 -2.02 5.27 27.85
C PRO A 304 -3.47 5.73 27.66
N HIS A 305 -4.18 5.18 26.65
CA HIS A 305 -5.56 5.56 26.32
C HIS A 305 -6.62 4.62 26.91
N LEU A 306 -6.18 3.49 27.47
CA LEU A 306 -7.05 2.48 28.06
C LEU A 306 -7.44 2.84 29.49
N ASP A 307 -8.61 2.36 29.93
CA ASP A 307 -8.98 2.42 31.34
C ASP A 307 -8.13 1.48 32.20
N GLY A 308 -8.19 1.65 33.53
CA GLY A 308 -7.38 0.87 34.46
C GLY A 308 -7.65 -0.64 34.44
N THR A 309 -8.83 -1.08 34.00
CA THR A 309 -9.15 -2.51 33.85
C THR A 309 -8.43 -3.08 32.63
N HIS A 310 -8.56 -2.42 31.48
CA HIS A 310 -7.89 -2.82 30.26
C HIS A 310 -6.35 -2.73 30.40
N GLN A 311 -5.82 -1.67 31.01
CA GLN A 311 -4.38 -1.54 31.30
C GLN A 311 -3.83 -2.74 32.08
N ARG A 312 -4.55 -3.18 33.13
CA ARG A 312 -4.14 -4.35 33.93
C ARG A 312 -4.09 -5.62 33.09
N ARG A 313 -5.12 -5.87 32.28
CA ARG A 313 -5.19 -7.05 31.41
C ARG A 313 -4.11 -7.05 30.34
N VAL A 314 -3.80 -5.88 29.77
CA VAL A 314 -2.69 -5.73 28.83
C VAL A 314 -1.35 -6.03 29.51
N LYS A 315 -1.11 -5.53 30.73
CA LYS A 315 0.09 -5.86 31.52
C LYS A 315 0.20 -7.37 31.79
N GLU A 316 -0.88 -8.01 32.20
CA GLU A 316 -0.93 -9.46 32.40
C GLU A 316 -0.63 -10.23 31.10
N HIS A 317 -1.14 -9.77 29.97
CA HIS A 317 -0.87 -10.37 28.66
C HIS A 317 0.61 -10.22 28.27
N VAL A 318 1.18 -9.01 28.36
CA VAL A 318 2.60 -8.78 28.05
C VAL A 318 3.52 -9.55 28.99
N ALA A 319 3.18 -9.66 30.28
CA ALA A 319 3.93 -10.50 31.22
C ALA A 319 3.94 -11.98 30.78
N LYS A 320 2.84 -12.50 30.21
CA LYS A 320 2.82 -13.86 29.62
C LYS A 320 3.71 -13.96 28.38
N LEU A 321 3.73 -12.92 27.54
CA LEU A 321 4.60 -12.90 26.35
C LEU A 321 6.09 -12.92 26.75
N CYS A 322 6.47 -12.21 27.81
CA CYS A 322 7.85 -12.15 28.31
C CYS A 322 8.25 -13.29 29.25
N ALA A 323 7.30 -14.12 29.70
CA ALA A 323 7.59 -15.26 30.58
C ALA A 323 8.45 -16.32 29.86
N LEU A 324 9.07 -17.21 30.63
CA LEU A 324 9.87 -18.32 30.09
C LEU A 324 9.05 -19.15 29.09
N GLY A 325 9.57 -19.31 27.87
CA GLY A 325 8.89 -19.98 26.75
C GLY A 325 7.85 -19.14 26.01
N GLY A 326 7.63 -17.90 26.45
CA GLY A 326 6.79 -16.91 25.76
C GLY A 326 7.42 -16.39 24.47
N MET A 327 6.64 -15.62 23.69
CA MET A 327 7.05 -15.10 22.39
C MET A 327 8.06 -13.96 22.47
N LEU A 328 8.11 -13.27 23.60
CA LEU A 328 9.07 -12.23 23.92
C LEU A 328 10.14 -12.69 24.93
N ASP A 329 10.24 -13.99 25.19
CA ASP A 329 11.30 -14.56 26.03
C ASP A 329 12.71 -14.25 25.46
N GLY A 330 13.66 -13.99 26.35
CA GLY A 330 15.01 -13.51 26.02
C GLY A 330 15.09 -12.01 25.70
N GLY A 331 16.20 -11.56 25.12
CA GLY A 331 16.45 -10.13 24.93
C GLY A 331 15.47 -9.43 23.98
N VAL A 332 15.28 -10.01 22.78
CA VAL A 332 14.47 -9.42 21.70
C VAL A 332 13.25 -10.27 21.33
N GLY A 333 13.01 -11.39 22.03
CA GLY A 333 11.94 -12.33 21.68
C GLY A 333 12.21 -13.16 20.43
N GLN A 334 11.22 -13.96 20.04
CA GLN A 334 11.25 -14.77 18.81
C GLN A 334 10.93 -13.90 17.60
N LYS A 335 11.59 -14.16 16.46
CA LYS A 335 11.38 -13.35 15.24
C LYS A 335 9.96 -13.37 14.72
N THR A 336 9.31 -14.54 14.76
CA THR A 336 7.96 -14.72 14.24
C THR A 336 7.13 -15.64 15.13
N TYR A 337 5.81 -15.43 15.14
CA TYR A 337 4.82 -16.35 15.68
C TYR A 337 4.82 -17.67 14.90
N LYS A 338 4.44 -18.75 15.59
CA LYS A 338 4.17 -20.04 14.94
C LYS A 338 2.97 -19.87 13.99
N PRO A 339 3.09 -20.21 12.69
CA PRO A 339 2.07 -19.88 11.69
C PRO A 339 0.68 -20.45 11.98
N SER A 340 0.62 -21.61 12.62
CA SER A 340 -0.61 -22.35 12.92
C SER A 340 -1.07 -22.28 14.37
N ALA A 341 -0.37 -21.52 15.23
CA ALA A 341 -0.73 -21.41 16.64
C ALA A 341 -1.77 -20.31 16.87
N GLY A 342 -2.83 -20.63 17.62
CA GLY A 342 -3.90 -19.71 17.93
C GLY A 342 -5.06 -19.70 16.92
N GLU A 343 -6.02 -18.83 17.19
CA GLU A 343 -7.24 -18.67 16.40
C GLU A 343 -7.02 -17.90 15.09
N VAL A 344 -7.90 -18.14 14.12
CA VAL A 344 -7.85 -17.51 12.79
C VAL A 344 -8.31 -16.05 12.87
N ARG A 345 -7.46 -15.12 12.42
CA ARG A 345 -7.83 -13.69 12.30
C ARG A 345 -8.68 -13.38 11.05
N SER A 346 -8.48 -14.09 9.94
CA SER A 346 -9.14 -13.82 8.65
C SER A 346 -10.64 -14.11 8.66
N ALA A 347 -11.39 -13.35 7.85
CA ALA A 347 -12.81 -13.59 7.60
C ALA A 347 -13.06 -14.70 6.53
N TYR A 348 -12.00 -15.26 5.99
CA TYR A 348 -12.01 -16.36 5.01
C TYR A 348 -11.06 -17.48 5.46
N ASP A 349 -11.28 -18.66 4.88
CA ASP A 349 -10.37 -19.79 5.03
C ASP A 349 -9.23 -19.68 4.01
N ALA A 350 -8.01 -19.41 4.51
CA ALA A 350 -6.84 -19.48 3.67
C ALA A 350 -6.62 -20.93 3.19
N PRO A 351 -6.20 -21.16 1.94
CA PRO A 351 -5.81 -22.48 1.48
C PRO A 351 -4.74 -23.11 2.39
N PRO A 352 -4.63 -24.45 2.46
CA PRO A 352 -3.54 -25.09 3.19
C PRO A 352 -2.17 -24.59 2.71
N GLU A 353 -1.22 -24.37 3.64
CA GLU A 353 0.11 -23.79 3.33
C GLU A 353 0.86 -24.53 2.23
N LYS A 354 0.70 -25.86 2.12
CA LYS A 354 1.32 -26.67 1.06
C LYS A 354 0.94 -26.28 -0.37
N PHE A 355 -0.11 -25.46 -0.53
CA PHE A 355 -0.57 -24.95 -1.82
C PHE A 355 -0.14 -23.49 -2.07
N MET A 356 0.60 -22.87 -1.14
CA MET A 356 1.00 -21.46 -1.20
C MET A 356 2.48 -21.30 -0.88
N ARG A 357 3.18 -20.35 -1.51
CA ARG A 357 4.46 -19.83 -1.01
C ARG A 357 4.14 -18.70 -0.06
N LEU A 358 4.38 -18.95 1.22
CA LEU A 358 4.15 -17.96 2.27
C LEU A 358 5.38 -17.07 2.44
N ASN A 359 5.21 -15.79 2.14
CA ASN A 359 6.20 -14.76 2.41
C ASN A 359 5.83 -14.01 3.69
N ASP A 360 6.85 -13.62 4.45
CA ASP A 360 6.65 -12.74 5.60
C ASP A 360 6.64 -11.28 5.15
N GLY A 361 6.02 -10.43 5.96
CA GLY A 361 6.11 -8.99 5.81
C GLY A 361 7.56 -8.47 5.96
N VAL A 362 7.73 -7.15 5.89
CA VAL A 362 9.01 -6.55 6.28
C VAL A 362 9.15 -6.75 7.79
N LEU A 363 10.18 -7.48 8.23
CA LEU A 363 10.40 -7.77 9.65
C LEU A 363 11.45 -6.83 10.23
N ARG A 364 11.29 -6.48 11.51
CA ARG A 364 12.29 -5.72 12.27
C ARG A 364 13.57 -6.54 12.49
N THR A 365 14.73 -5.88 12.42
CA THR A 365 15.99 -6.44 12.93
C THR A 365 15.98 -6.54 14.46
N ASP A 366 16.95 -7.25 15.06
CA ASP A 366 17.00 -7.38 16.51
C ASP A 366 17.20 -6.01 17.21
N LEU A 367 17.93 -5.08 16.58
CA LEU A 367 18.08 -3.70 17.03
C LEU A 367 16.77 -2.91 16.89
N ASP A 368 16.07 -3.03 15.77
CA ASP A 368 14.81 -2.31 15.54
C ASP A 368 13.74 -2.70 16.58
N ARG A 369 13.76 -3.97 17.02
CA ARG A 369 12.89 -4.53 18.06
C ARG A 369 13.10 -3.90 19.44
N LEU A 370 14.21 -3.19 19.67
CA LEU A 370 14.40 -2.43 20.92
C LEU A 370 13.39 -1.30 21.06
N TYR A 371 12.87 -0.75 19.96
CA TYR A 371 11.93 0.37 20.04
C TYR A 371 10.58 -0.02 20.66
N PRO A 372 9.87 -1.07 20.19
CA PRO A 372 8.67 -1.56 20.87
C PRO A 372 8.90 -1.94 22.35
N LEU A 373 10.05 -2.55 22.67
CA LEU A 373 10.39 -2.93 24.05
C LEU A 373 10.58 -1.70 24.95
N TRP A 374 11.33 -0.70 24.47
CA TRP A 374 11.50 0.58 25.18
C TRP A 374 10.18 1.31 25.33
N LEU A 375 9.37 1.38 24.27
CA LEU A 375 8.08 2.07 24.29
C LEU A 375 7.13 1.43 25.33
N TRP A 376 7.09 0.10 25.39
CA TRP A 376 6.33 -0.61 26.42
C TRP A 376 6.80 -0.26 27.83
N ALA A 377 8.11 -0.29 28.07
CA ALA A 377 8.67 0.03 29.39
C ALA A 377 8.38 1.49 29.80
N GLN A 378 8.45 2.42 28.84
CA GLN A 378 8.12 3.82 29.06
C GLN A 378 6.62 4.02 29.34
N ALA A 379 5.73 3.43 28.55
CA ALA A 379 4.29 3.62 28.67
C ALA A 379 3.69 2.92 29.90
N SER A 380 4.18 1.73 30.23
CA SER A 380 3.65 0.90 31.31
C SER A 380 4.35 1.09 32.66
N GLY A 381 5.57 1.63 32.64
CA GLY A 381 6.48 1.68 33.78
C GLY A 381 7.20 0.36 34.09
N ASP A 382 6.97 -0.70 33.32
CA ASP A 382 7.60 -2.00 33.50
C ASP A 382 8.92 -2.12 32.73
N TRP A 383 10.03 -1.93 33.44
CA TRP A 383 11.39 -2.01 32.90
C TRP A 383 12.04 -3.39 33.10
N THR A 384 11.38 -4.33 33.77
CA THR A 384 12.00 -5.56 34.27
C THR A 384 12.61 -6.40 33.14
N HIS A 385 11.92 -6.49 31.99
CA HIS A 385 12.39 -7.22 30.82
C HIS A 385 13.73 -6.68 30.29
N LEU A 386 13.82 -5.36 30.13
CA LEU A 386 15.01 -4.68 29.62
C LEU A 386 16.16 -4.69 30.62
N GLU A 387 15.87 -4.49 31.91
CA GLU A 387 16.87 -4.55 32.98
C GLU A 387 17.52 -5.93 33.07
N THR A 388 16.71 -6.99 32.99
CA THR A 388 17.18 -8.39 33.02
C THR A 388 18.04 -8.73 31.81
N ASN A 389 17.67 -8.23 30.63
CA ASN A 389 18.31 -8.59 29.37
C ASN A 389 19.34 -7.55 28.88
N TRP A 390 19.63 -6.48 29.62
CA TRP A 390 20.46 -5.39 29.10
C TRP A 390 21.82 -5.86 28.56
N LYS A 391 22.52 -6.73 29.31
CA LYS A 391 23.89 -7.17 28.97
C LYS A 391 24.00 -7.70 27.53
N PRO A 392 23.22 -8.69 27.08
CA PRO A 392 23.25 -9.15 25.68
C PRO A 392 22.72 -8.11 24.67
N LEU A 393 21.83 -7.19 25.06
CA LEU A 393 21.31 -6.14 24.16
C LEU A 393 22.35 -5.05 23.83
N ARG A 394 23.39 -4.90 24.65
CA ARG A 394 24.43 -3.85 24.49
C ARG A 394 25.13 -3.89 23.14
N ASP A 395 25.29 -5.07 22.55
CA ASP A 395 26.06 -5.26 21.33
C ASP A 395 25.24 -5.03 20.05
N LEU A 396 23.91 -4.92 20.18
CA LEU A 396 23.00 -4.71 19.04
C LEU A 396 23.22 -3.36 18.34
N VAL A 397 23.85 -2.38 18.98
CA VAL A 397 24.21 -1.08 18.37
C VAL A 397 25.05 -1.22 17.10
N ASN A 398 25.75 -2.36 16.94
CA ASN A 398 26.58 -2.64 15.77
C ASN A 398 25.84 -3.43 14.67
N GLN A 399 24.58 -3.81 14.89
CA GLN A 399 23.80 -4.54 13.91
C GLN A 399 23.50 -3.63 12.71
N PRO A 400 23.71 -4.10 11.46
CA PRO A 400 23.35 -3.31 10.30
C PRO A 400 21.83 -3.13 10.19
N PRO A 401 21.37 -2.04 9.54
CA PRO A 401 19.95 -1.88 9.23
C PRO A 401 19.46 -2.96 8.26
N ASN A 402 18.14 -3.08 8.16
CA ASN A 402 17.47 -3.68 7.00
C ASN A 402 17.84 -2.99 5.69
N LYS A 403 17.38 -3.52 4.55
CA LYS A 403 17.61 -2.85 3.27
C LYS A 403 16.85 -1.54 3.22
N LEU A 404 17.43 -0.52 2.56
CA LEU A 404 16.80 0.78 2.39
C LEU A 404 15.42 0.69 1.72
N GLU A 405 15.23 -0.27 0.83
CA GLU A 405 13.98 -0.51 0.12
C GLU A 405 12.84 -1.03 1.01
N GLU A 406 13.17 -1.60 2.18
CA GLU A 406 12.19 -2.24 3.05
C GLU A 406 11.45 -1.21 3.91
N ASP A 407 12.18 -0.34 4.61
CA ASP A 407 11.59 0.65 5.53
C ASP A 407 12.34 1.99 5.58
N CYS A 408 13.20 2.26 4.59
CA CYS A 408 14.05 3.45 4.57
C CYS A 408 14.89 3.62 5.85
N HIS A 409 15.19 2.52 6.54
CA HIS A 409 15.86 2.45 7.84
C HIS A 409 15.10 3.12 9.00
N ASN A 410 13.77 3.31 8.88
CA ASN A 410 12.94 3.86 9.94
C ASN A 410 13.05 3.02 11.23
N GLY A 411 12.95 1.69 11.12
CA GLY A 411 13.10 0.77 12.24
C GLY A 411 14.48 0.87 12.91
N HIS A 412 15.52 1.04 12.11
CA HIS A 412 16.91 1.14 12.60
C HIS A 412 17.16 2.44 13.38
N VAL A 413 16.70 3.58 12.85
CA VAL A 413 16.78 4.86 13.57
C VAL A 413 16.01 4.78 14.89
N ALA A 414 14.79 4.21 14.87
CA ALA A 414 13.98 4.02 16.07
C ALA A 414 14.66 3.10 17.09
N GLY A 415 15.21 1.95 16.65
CA GLY A 415 15.95 1.01 17.49
C GLY A 415 17.17 1.63 18.17
N LEU A 416 17.92 2.48 17.45
CA LEU A 416 19.06 3.22 17.98
C LEU A 416 18.66 4.31 18.99
N ILE A 417 17.55 5.03 18.76
CA ILE A 417 16.97 5.95 19.75
C ILE A 417 16.63 5.20 21.03
N ALA A 418 15.92 4.08 20.91
CA ALA A 418 15.56 3.23 22.03
C ALA A 418 16.81 2.71 22.78
N TYR A 419 17.83 2.25 22.04
CA TYR A 419 19.11 1.83 22.61
C TYR A 419 19.73 2.93 23.49
N CYS A 420 19.76 4.19 23.01
CA CYS A 420 20.30 5.32 23.78
C CYS A 420 19.53 5.52 25.10
N ARG A 421 18.20 5.47 25.03
CA ARG A 421 17.32 5.67 26.19
C ARG A 421 17.43 4.55 27.22
N ILE A 422 17.49 3.30 26.74
CA ILE A 422 17.73 2.12 27.58
C ILE A 422 19.12 2.23 28.23
N ALA A 423 20.17 2.52 27.46
CA ALA A 423 21.53 2.67 28.00
C ALA A 423 21.61 3.73 29.11
N ARG A 424 20.94 4.88 28.90
CA ARG A 424 20.84 5.95 29.91
C ARG A 424 20.12 5.45 31.17
N ARG A 425 19.01 4.70 31.02
CA ARG A 425 18.28 4.09 32.14
C ARG A 425 19.15 3.11 32.94
N MET A 426 20.01 2.35 32.26
CA MET A 426 20.93 1.39 32.88
C MET A 426 22.20 2.02 33.46
N ASN A 427 22.35 3.35 33.41
CA ASN A 427 23.57 4.07 33.78
C ASN A 427 24.84 3.59 33.03
N ASP A 428 24.67 3.09 31.80
CA ASP A 428 25.79 2.64 30.95
C ASP A 428 26.26 3.75 30.02
N ASN A 429 27.06 4.68 30.55
CA ASN A 429 27.56 5.84 29.80
C ASN A 429 28.38 5.45 28.56
N ALA A 430 29.06 4.31 28.58
CA ALA A 430 29.82 3.82 27.43
C ALA A 430 28.88 3.40 26.30
N ALA A 431 27.78 2.70 26.61
CA ALA A 431 26.74 2.39 25.65
C ALA A 431 26.04 3.66 25.16
N VAL A 432 25.73 4.63 26.03
CA VAL A 432 25.16 5.93 25.62
C VAL A 432 26.04 6.61 24.56
N GLY A 433 27.35 6.72 24.79
CA GLY A 433 28.25 7.36 23.83
C GLY A 433 28.29 6.67 22.45
N ARG A 434 28.31 5.33 22.44
CA ARG A 434 28.23 4.55 21.18
C ARG A 434 26.88 4.73 20.49
N GLY A 435 25.80 4.62 21.25
CA GLY A 435 24.43 4.74 20.78
C GLY A 435 24.18 6.11 20.14
N VAL A 436 24.55 7.20 20.80
CA VAL A 436 24.35 8.57 20.28
C VAL A 436 25.10 8.77 18.97
N THR A 437 26.35 8.31 18.89
CA THR A 437 27.16 8.39 17.67
C THR A 437 26.50 7.64 16.51
N ALA A 438 26.07 6.39 16.75
CA ALA A 438 25.38 5.58 15.74
C ALA A 438 24.02 6.19 15.34
N THR A 439 23.25 6.68 16.31
CA THR A 439 21.92 7.28 16.07
C THR A 439 22.01 8.53 15.23
N ARG A 440 22.94 9.45 15.54
CA ARG A 440 23.17 10.66 14.74
C ARG A 440 23.55 10.31 13.31
N LYS A 441 24.44 9.33 13.12
CA LYS A 441 24.81 8.84 11.78
C LYS A 441 23.58 8.32 11.02
N ALA A 442 22.78 7.46 11.63
CA ALA A 442 21.59 6.89 11.01
C ALA A 442 20.53 7.96 10.67
N MET A 443 20.31 8.95 11.56
CA MET A 443 19.42 10.09 11.27
C MET A 443 19.91 10.92 10.07
N ARG A 444 21.23 11.12 9.94
CA ARG A 444 21.82 11.83 8.81
C ARG A 444 21.65 11.09 7.50
N GLU A 445 21.84 9.77 7.49
CA GLU A 445 21.60 8.92 6.32
C GLU A 445 20.12 8.96 5.91
N ARG A 446 19.23 8.85 6.90
CA ARG A 446 17.77 8.95 6.72
C ARG A 446 17.33 10.30 6.15
N LEU A 447 17.94 11.40 6.58
CA LEU A 447 17.67 12.75 6.06
C LEU A 447 18.33 13.01 4.70
N ALA A 448 19.52 12.48 4.46
CA ALA A 448 20.17 12.52 3.15
C ALA A 448 19.26 11.88 2.09
N TYR A 449 18.59 10.78 2.44
CA TYR A 449 17.61 10.15 1.56
C TYR A 449 16.45 11.10 1.19
N GLU A 450 15.88 11.79 2.19
CA GLU A 450 14.77 12.74 1.99
C GLU A 450 15.15 13.90 1.08
N PHE A 451 16.31 14.51 1.32
CA PHE A 451 16.79 15.64 0.52
C PHE A 451 17.22 15.22 -0.89
N ALA A 452 17.73 14.00 -1.04
CA ALA A 452 18.13 13.48 -2.35
C ALA A 452 16.92 13.13 -3.24
N HIS A 453 15.78 12.79 -2.64
CA HIS A 453 14.63 12.24 -3.36
C HIS A 453 13.36 13.08 -3.12
N THR A 454 13.38 14.34 -3.56
CA THR A 454 12.25 15.28 -3.33
C THR A 454 11.00 15.01 -4.18
N ARG A 455 11.08 14.13 -5.18
CA ARG A 455 10.01 13.87 -6.17
C ARG A 455 9.76 12.39 -6.44
N GLY A 456 10.35 11.47 -5.67
CA GLY A 456 10.17 10.03 -5.85
C GLY A 456 10.90 9.25 -4.78
N GLY A 457 11.22 7.98 -4.99
CA GLY A 457 11.81 7.13 -3.95
C GLY A 457 10.87 6.88 -2.77
N LEU A 458 9.57 6.96 -3.00
CA LEU A 458 8.54 6.64 -2.02
C LEU A 458 8.09 5.17 -2.18
N ILE A 459 7.90 4.70 -3.41
CA ILE A 459 7.46 3.33 -3.70
C ILE A 459 8.65 2.42 -3.99
N ARG A 460 8.72 1.29 -3.29
CA ARG A 460 9.76 0.27 -3.47
C ARG A 460 9.15 -1.10 -3.62
N GLN A 461 9.76 -1.89 -4.50
CA GLN A 461 9.44 -3.31 -4.62
C GLN A 461 10.31 -4.09 -3.63
N VAL A 462 9.67 -4.71 -2.65
CA VAL A 462 10.28 -5.63 -1.69
C VAL A 462 10.06 -7.07 -2.19
N PRO A 463 10.78 -8.09 -1.68
CA PRO A 463 10.85 -9.40 -2.32
C PRO A 463 9.50 -9.97 -2.77
N VAL A 464 9.49 -10.46 -4.01
CA VAL A 464 8.38 -11.06 -4.78
C VAL A 464 7.18 -10.14 -4.93
N LEU A 465 7.09 -9.44 -6.08
CA LEU A 465 5.92 -8.67 -6.59
C LEU A 465 5.16 -7.71 -5.64
N ARG A 466 5.60 -7.51 -4.40
CA ARG A 466 5.01 -6.59 -3.43
C ARG A 466 5.66 -5.22 -3.51
N SER A 467 4.82 -4.20 -3.62
CA SER A 467 5.23 -2.81 -3.46
C SER A 467 4.85 -2.30 -2.07
N VAL A 468 5.71 -1.46 -1.49
CA VAL A 468 5.48 -0.78 -0.20
C VAL A 468 5.81 0.70 -0.31
N PHE A 469 5.22 1.51 0.56
CA PHE A 469 5.67 2.88 0.82
C PHE A 469 6.83 2.86 1.81
N SER A 470 8.03 2.49 1.34
CA SER A 470 9.18 2.21 2.22
C SER A 470 9.55 3.38 3.13
N ARG A 471 9.30 4.63 2.72
CA ARG A 471 9.52 5.81 3.57
C ARG A 471 8.66 5.87 4.83
N TRP A 472 7.54 5.16 4.82
CA TRP A 472 6.51 5.21 5.84
C TRP A 472 6.32 3.86 6.56
N GLU A 473 6.98 2.80 6.10
CA GLU A 473 7.03 1.52 6.81
C GLU A 473 7.77 1.67 8.13
N HIS A 474 7.26 1.05 9.20
CA HIS A 474 7.80 1.14 10.56
C HIS A 474 8.05 2.56 11.09
N LEU A 475 7.27 3.54 10.64
CA LEU A 475 7.39 4.92 11.12
C LEU A 475 7.01 5.01 12.61
N THR A 476 7.88 5.63 13.41
CA THR A 476 7.64 5.92 14.83
C THR A 476 7.47 7.43 15.04
N PRO A 477 6.88 7.89 16.16
CA PRO A 477 6.75 9.31 16.45
C PRO A 477 8.05 10.12 16.31
N GLU A 478 9.19 9.64 16.81
CA GLU A 478 10.47 10.36 16.74
C GLU A 478 10.97 10.49 15.30
N VAL A 479 10.88 9.42 14.51
CA VAL A 479 11.27 9.44 13.09
C VAL A 479 10.31 10.30 12.28
N GLY A 480 9.01 10.24 12.60
CA GLY A 480 7.98 11.12 12.03
C GLY A 480 8.28 12.60 12.31
N ARG A 481 8.62 12.95 13.56
CA ARG A 481 9.03 14.31 13.97
C ARG A 481 10.31 14.77 13.27
N LEU A 482 11.30 13.88 13.10
CA LEU A 482 12.53 14.17 12.36
C LEU A 482 12.19 14.57 10.91
N CYS A 483 11.33 13.79 10.23
CA CYS A 483 10.87 14.10 8.88
C CYS A 483 10.01 15.37 8.84
N ALA A 484 9.11 15.56 9.82
CA ALA A 484 8.28 16.76 9.92
C ALA A 484 9.11 18.04 10.13
N THR A 485 10.28 17.93 10.76
CA THR A 485 11.14 19.10 11.01
C THR A 485 11.93 19.48 9.77
N TYR A 486 12.46 18.50 9.03
CA TYR A 486 13.43 18.75 7.97
C TYR A 486 12.92 18.53 6.55
N SER A 487 11.89 17.69 6.35
CA SER A 487 11.41 17.30 5.02
C SER A 487 9.88 17.31 4.89
N LYS A 488 9.16 18.05 5.74
CA LYS A 488 7.68 18.11 5.71
C LYS A 488 7.13 18.48 4.34
N ASP A 489 7.72 19.45 3.66
CA ASP A 489 7.25 19.90 2.34
C ASP A 489 7.44 18.81 1.27
N THR A 490 8.58 18.10 1.31
CA THR A 490 8.81 16.92 0.47
C THR A 490 7.76 15.84 0.74
N GLN A 491 7.48 15.56 2.02
CA GLN A 491 6.51 14.55 2.43
C GLN A 491 5.07 14.93 2.06
N ARG A 492 4.71 16.22 2.17
CA ARG A 492 3.44 16.76 1.70
C ARG A 492 3.32 16.61 0.19
N HIS A 493 4.34 17.01 -0.57
CA HIS A 493 4.35 16.85 -2.03
C HIS A 493 4.16 15.37 -2.44
N LEU A 494 4.87 14.46 -1.79
CA LEU A 494 4.73 13.02 -2.06
C LEU A 494 3.33 12.50 -1.71
N MET A 495 2.74 12.94 -0.59
CA MET A 495 1.35 12.61 -0.23
C MET A 495 0.36 13.13 -1.29
N ASP A 496 0.47 14.42 -1.64
CA ASP A 496 -0.44 15.08 -2.58
C ASP A 496 -0.40 14.38 -3.95
N VAL A 497 0.78 14.01 -4.43
CA VAL A 497 0.95 13.37 -5.74
C VAL A 497 0.67 11.88 -5.68
N TYR A 498 1.39 11.11 -4.86
CA TYR A 498 1.35 9.65 -4.93
C TYR A 498 0.12 9.05 -4.27
N VAL A 499 -0.50 9.76 -3.33
CA VAL A 499 -1.62 9.23 -2.55
C VAL A 499 -2.90 9.95 -2.92
N ASP A 500 -3.00 11.25 -2.64
CA ASP A 500 -4.26 11.98 -2.83
C ASP A 500 -4.69 12.03 -4.29
N TYR A 501 -3.73 12.22 -5.18
CA TYR A 501 -4.00 12.32 -6.61
C TYR A 501 -4.04 10.95 -7.30
N HIS A 502 -3.09 10.04 -7.03
CA HIS A 502 -3.00 8.75 -7.73
C HIS A 502 -3.75 7.59 -7.07
N ARG A 503 -4.07 7.67 -5.78
CA ARG A 503 -4.61 6.54 -4.99
C ARG A 503 -5.67 6.99 -3.97
N PRO A 504 -6.72 7.72 -4.37
CA PRO A 504 -7.63 8.39 -3.43
C PRO A 504 -8.43 7.43 -2.52
N THR A 505 -8.41 6.13 -2.81
CA THR A 505 -9.12 5.08 -2.08
C THR A 505 -8.22 4.24 -1.15
N TRP A 506 -6.96 4.64 -0.96
CA TRP A 506 -5.92 3.93 -0.17
C TRP A 506 -6.32 3.48 1.25
N TRP A 507 -7.35 4.09 1.83
CA TRP A 507 -7.76 3.91 3.22
C TRP A 507 -8.84 2.81 3.38
N LEU A 508 -9.49 2.42 2.28
CA LEU A 508 -10.55 1.41 2.28
C LEU A 508 -9.96 0.01 2.52
N ALA A 509 -10.46 -0.69 3.54
CA ALA A 509 -10.17 -2.09 3.79
C ALA A 509 -10.72 -2.97 2.68
N TRP A 510 -9.96 -3.99 2.28
CA TRP A 510 -10.30 -4.89 1.17
C TRP A 510 -10.48 -4.18 -0.18
N ASN A 511 -9.97 -2.96 -0.32
CA ASN A 511 -10.01 -2.23 -1.56
C ASN A 511 -9.13 -2.88 -2.63
N VAL A 512 -9.37 -2.45 -3.87
CA VAL A 512 -8.60 -2.85 -5.02
C VAL A 512 -7.15 -2.41 -4.88
N GLU A 513 -6.22 -3.24 -5.34
CA GLU A 513 -4.79 -2.95 -5.30
C GLU A 513 -4.47 -1.70 -6.14
N THR A 514 -4.14 -0.60 -5.46
CA THR A 514 -3.80 0.68 -6.09
C THR A 514 -2.30 0.81 -6.38
N MET A 515 -1.49 -0.18 -5.99
CA MET A 515 -0.07 -0.25 -6.29
C MET A 515 0.17 -1.18 -7.48
N MET A 516 1.19 -0.91 -8.30
CA MET A 516 1.50 -1.78 -9.43
C MET A 516 1.91 -3.18 -8.92
N ARG A 517 1.00 -4.15 -9.02
CA ARG A 517 1.21 -5.56 -8.68
C ARG A 517 0.41 -6.43 -9.64
N ASN A 518 1.11 -7.32 -10.34
CA ASN A 518 0.58 -8.13 -11.43
C ASN A 518 -0.64 -8.96 -10.98
N GLU A 519 -1.85 -8.61 -11.45
CA GLU A 519 -3.07 -9.44 -11.30
C GLU A 519 -3.44 -9.72 -9.83
N SER A 520 -3.06 -8.81 -8.92
CA SER A 520 -3.54 -8.84 -7.54
C SER A 520 -4.81 -8.01 -7.40
N PRO A 521 -5.89 -8.59 -6.85
CA PRO A 521 -7.09 -7.83 -6.59
C PRO A 521 -6.94 -6.83 -5.46
N LEU A 522 -6.26 -7.22 -4.38
CA LEU A 522 -6.49 -6.61 -3.07
C LEU A 522 -5.26 -5.84 -2.60
N GLN A 523 -5.52 -4.64 -2.08
CA GLN A 523 -4.55 -3.83 -1.38
C GLN A 523 -4.14 -4.47 -0.05
N PHE A 524 -2.84 -4.47 0.24
CA PHE A 524 -2.35 -4.98 1.52
C PHE A 524 -2.67 -4.06 2.69
N PRO A 525 -2.91 -4.61 3.89
CA PRO A 525 -3.19 -3.82 5.09
C PRO A 525 -2.05 -2.87 5.46
N THR A 526 -0.80 -3.20 5.12
CA THR A 526 0.35 -2.32 5.38
C THR A 526 0.29 -1.01 4.61
N ILE A 527 -0.31 -0.98 3.41
CA ILE A 527 -0.36 0.25 2.61
C ILE A 527 -1.20 1.31 3.32
N SER A 528 -2.37 0.93 3.81
CA SER A 528 -3.23 1.83 4.61
C SER A 528 -2.50 2.30 5.87
N ALA A 529 -1.85 1.39 6.60
CA ALA A 529 -1.11 1.72 7.83
C ALA A 529 0.05 2.70 7.59
N GLN A 530 0.82 2.51 6.51
CA GLN A 530 1.94 3.36 6.10
C GLN A 530 1.46 4.79 5.79
N VAL A 531 0.47 4.93 4.92
CA VAL A 531 -0.07 6.23 4.52
C VAL A 531 -0.69 6.94 5.73
N PHE A 532 -1.45 6.23 6.55
CA PHE A 532 -2.08 6.78 7.74
C PHE A 532 -1.04 7.29 8.74
N SER A 533 0.02 6.52 8.98
CA SER A 533 1.11 6.91 9.87
C SER A 533 1.85 8.15 9.37
N ALA A 534 2.08 8.29 8.06
CA ALA A 534 2.70 9.49 7.50
C ALA A 534 1.81 10.74 7.69
N ARG A 535 0.49 10.62 7.47
CA ARG A 535 -0.47 11.71 7.72
C ARG A 535 -0.48 12.13 9.18
N ALA A 536 -0.52 11.16 10.09
CA ALA A 536 -0.56 11.44 11.52
C ALA A 536 0.76 12.00 12.04
N LEU A 537 1.88 11.32 11.77
CA LEU A 537 3.16 11.56 12.45
C LEU A 537 4.06 12.60 11.76
N ILE A 538 3.98 12.74 10.43
CA ILE A 538 4.80 13.71 9.67
C ILE A 538 3.99 14.96 9.37
N LEU A 539 2.80 14.76 8.81
CA LEU A 539 2.00 15.87 8.31
C LEU A 539 1.23 16.57 9.44
N GLY A 540 0.92 15.84 10.51
CA GLY A 540 0.20 16.35 11.68
C GLY A 540 -1.25 16.66 11.35
N GLU A 541 -1.91 15.79 10.58
CA GLU A 541 -3.33 15.97 10.24
C GLU A 541 -4.21 15.85 11.49
N SER A 542 -5.30 16.61 11.51
CA SER A 542 -6.22 16.65 12.64
C SER A 542 -6.94 15.32 12.85
N ALA A 543 -7.44 15.08 14.06
CA ALA A 543 -8.22 13.88 14.37
C ALA A 543 -9.47 13.75 13.47
N GLU A 544 -10.12 14.87 13.13
CA GLU A 544 -11.28 14.91 12.24
C GLU A 544 -10.94 14.54 10.79
N GLN A 545 -9.70 14.78 10.34
CA GLN A 545 -9.23 14.36 9.03
C GLN A 545 -8.86 12.88 9.05
N LEU A 546 -8.10 12.46 10.07
CA LEU A 546 -7.66 11.07 10.22
C LEU A 546 -8.82 10.10 10.39
N GLU A 547 -9.87 10.47 11.12
CA GLU A 547 -11.02 9.59 11.32
C GLU A 547 -11.73 9.22 10.01
N ARG A 548 -11.75 10.12 9.02
CA ARG A 548 -12.33 9.86 7.69
C ARG A 548 -11.61 8.73 6.94
N PHE A 549 -10.38 8.43 7.33
CA PHE A 549 -9.53 7.42 6.72
C PHE A 549 -9.33 6.19 7.61
N LEU A 550 -10.06 6.09 8.74
CA LEU A 550 -9.89 4.99 9.68
C LEU A 550 -10.41 3.66 9.11
N ASP A 551 -11.54 3.72 8.41
CA ASP A 551 -12.33 2.61 7.87
C ASP A 551 -12.63 1.48 8.88
N LEU A 552 -12.76 0.24 8.40
CA LEU A 552 -12.96 -0.98 9.17
C LEU A 552 -11.61 -1.73 9.32
N PRO A 553 -11.48 -2.61 10.33
CA PRO A 553 -10.33 -3.52 10.41
C PRO A 553 -10.32 -4.50 9.23
N TRP A 554 -9.11 -4.88 8.76
CA TRP A 554 -8.97 -5.96 7.78
C TRP A 554 -9.37 -7.30 8.40
N CYS A 555 -8.99 -7.58 9.64
CA CYS A 555 -9.22 -8.88 10.26
C CYS A 555 -9.61 -8.73 11.74
N LYS A 556 -9.92 -9.86 12.40
CA LYS A 556 -10.04 -9.87 13.87
C LYS A 556 -8.68 -9.56 14.48
N ALA A 557 -8.67 -8.85 15.61
CA ALA A 557 -7.45 -8.44 16.30
C ALA A 557 -6.46 -7.71 15.38
N ASP A 558 -6.95 -6.81 14.51
CA ASP A 558 -6.12 -6.05 13.58
C ASP A 558 -5.25 -5.03 14.32
N GLU A 559 -3.94 -5.27 14.32
CA GLU A 559 -2.96 -4.45 15.01
C GLU A 559 -2.82 -3.06 14.36
N PHE A 560 -2.90 -2.96 13.03
CA PHE A 560 -2.82 -1.69 12.33
C PHE A 560 -4.06 -0.84 12.55
N TYR A 561 -5.25 -1.44 12.62
CA TYR A 561 -6.46 -0.72 12.97
C TYR A 561 -6.37 -0.08 14.37
N ILE A 562 -5.88 -0.83 15.37
CA ILE A 562 -5.62 -0.31 16.71
C ILE A 562 -4.64 0.88 16.66
N GLN A 563 -3.54 0.75 15.92
CA GLN A 563 -2.56 1.84 15.76
C GLN A 563 -3.18 3.10 15.13
N LYS A 564 -4.00 2.95 14.08
CA LYS A 564 -4.70 4.09 13.46
C LYS A 564 -5.66 4.79 14.44
N ILE A 565 -6.37 4.04 15.29
CA ILE A 565 -7.21 4.64 16.34
C ILE A 565 -6.35 5.45 17.31
N VAL A 566 -5.24 4.89 17.78
CA VAL A 566 -4.34 5.58 18.72
C VAL A 566 -3.77 6.85 18.09
N GLN A 567 -3.31 6.80 16.85
CA GLN A 567 -2.81 7.97 16.13
C GLN A 567 -3.88 9.05 15.99
N THR A 568 -5.14 8.67 15.72
CA THR A 568 -6.29 9.60 15.68
C THR A 568 -6.57 10.23 17.04
N LEU A 569 -6.54 9.43 18.12
CA LEU A 569 -6.69 9.94 19.49
C LEU A 569 -5.55 10.90 19.86
N ASN A 570 -4.33 10.60 19.43
CA ASN A 570 -3.18 11.43 19.69
C ASN A 570 -3.26 12.78 18.96
N ALA A 571 -3.74 12.79 17.72
CA ALA A 571 -3.96 14.02 16.95
C ALA A 571 -5.00 14.96 17.58
N ALA A 572 -5.89 14.45 18.44
CA ALA A 572 -6.83 15.26 19.20
C ALA A 572 -6.24 15.83 20.51
N GLY A 573 -5.09 15.31 20.94
CA GLY A 573 -4.41 15.73 22.15
C GLY A 573 -3.36 16.81 21.90
N GLU A 574 -2.84 17.37 23.00
CA GLU A 574 -1.64 18.20 22.95
C GLU A 574 -0.41 17.28 23.06
N THR A 575 0.39 17.20 21.99
CA THR A 575 1.66 16.47 21.98
C THR A 575 2.77 17.37 22.52
N ARG A 576 3.38 16.95 23.63
CA ARG A 576 4.60 17.55 24.18
C ARG A 576 5.78 16.62 23.96
N TRP A 577 6.97 17.18 23.83
CA TRP A 577 8.21 16.44 23.67
C TRP A 577 9.06 16.70 24.91
N GLU A 578 9.24 15.67 25.73
CA GLU A 578 9.84 15.76 27.08
C GLU A 578 10.97 14.74 27.27
#